data_AF-A0A962V9M3-F1
#
_entry.id   AF-A0A962V9M3-F1
#
_cell.length_a   1.000
_cell.length_b   1.000
_cell.length_c   1.000
_cell.angle_alpha   90.00
_cell.angle_beta   90.00
_cell.angle_gamma   90.00
#
_symmetry.space_group_name_H-M   'P 1'
#
loop_
_entity.id
_entity.type
_entity.pdbx_description
1 polymer ?
#
loop_
_entity_poly.entity_id
_entity_poly.type
_entity_poly.pdbx_seq_one_letter_code
_entity_poly.pdbx_strand_id
1 'polypeptide(L)'
;LYRLDPDFSLHTIDRDIIVSNGPCWSPAGDTFYFTDTWTGEIWAYDYDQDTGNVSNRRTFATVDTSQGGAADGSTVDAEGYLWSALVYDGRLIRYAPDGSVEREIRMPVKKVTSVMFGGPNLDILYVTSMAKPPLPRFPGDGVMRGSLFAIYDLGIQGVPESRFAG
;
A
#
# COMPACT_ATOMS: atom_id res chain seq x y z
N LEU A 1 8.27 9.15 -9.14
CA LEU A 1 8.47 8.87 -7.71
C LEU A 1 9.65 9.70 -7.22
N TYR A 2 9.49 10.39 -6.10
CA TYR A 2 10.51 11.28 -5.54
C TYR A 2 10.77 10.97 -4.07
N ARG A 3 11.99 11.25 -3.63
CA ARG A 3 12.42 11.27 -2.22
C ARG A 3 12.78 12.70 -1.85
N LEU A 4 12.32 13.16 -0.69
CA LEU A 4 12.75 14.40 -0.08
C LEU A 4 13.66 14.06 1.09
N ASP A 5 14.89 14.53 1.07
CA ASP A 5 15.86 14.31 2.15
C ASP A 5 15.66 15.32 3.30
N PRO A 6 16.22 15.05 4.49
CA PRO A 6 16.13 15.96 5.64
C PRO A 6 16.77 17.34 5.43
N ASP A 7 17.49 17.55 4.33
CA ASP A 7 18.05 18.83 3.92
C ASP A 7 17.21 19.54 2.83
N PHE A 8 16.01 19.03 2.57
CA PHE A 8 15.09 19.44 1.50
C PHE A 8 15.58 19.20 0.07
N SER A 9 16.67 18.46 -0.13
CA SER A 9 17.06 18.04 -1.48
C SER A 9 16.05 17.01 -2.03
N LEU A 10 15.63 17.22 -3.27
CA LEU A 10 14.63 16.39 -3.94
C LEU A 10 15.31 15.48 -4.98
N HIS A 11 15.17 14.18 -4.78
CA HIS A 11 15.77 13.16 -5.65
C HIS A 11 14.69 12.42 -6.43
N THR A 12 14.96 12.15 -7.71
CA THR A 12 14.07 11.29 -8.51
C THR A 12 14.45 9.83 -8.26
N ILE A 13 13.50 9.02 -7.77
CA ILE A 13 13.69 7.59 -7.54
C ILE A 13 13.36 6.79 -8.81
N ASP A 14 12.19 7.04 -9.40
CA ASP A 14 11.71 6.33 -10.60
C ASP A 14 10.78 7.26 -11.43
N ARG A 15 10.65 6.96 -12.72
CA ARG A 15 9.88 7.74 -13.71
C ARG A 15 8.84 6.85 -14.41
N ASP A 16 8.08 7.46 -15.32
CA ASP A 16 7.10 6.77 -16.17
C ASP A 16 5.98 6.06 -15.39
N ILE A 17 5.58 6.66 -14.27
CA ILE A 17 4.51 6.19 -13.38
C ILE A 17 3.17 6.82 -13.78
N ILE A 18 2.13 6.00 -13.91
CA ILE A 18 0.77 6.44 -14.25
C ILE A 18 0.10 7.07 -13.02
N VAL A 19 0.04 6.34 -11.90
CA VAL A 19 -0.51 6.81 -10.62
C VAL A 19 0.35 6.25 -9.48
N SER A 20 1.11 7.14 -8.84
CA SER A 20 2.04 6.81 -7.76
C SER A 20 1.32 6.41 -6.47
N ASN A 21 1.60 5.23 -5.94
CA ASN A 21 0.90 4.70 -4.77
C ASN A 21 1.69 3.70 -3.93
N GLY A 22 1.12 3.35 -2.78
CA GLY A 22 1.56 2.27 -1.90
C GLY A 22 3.04 2.25 -1.45
N PRO A 23 3.73 3.40 -1.25
CA PRO A 23 5.11 3.35 -0.76
C PRO A 23 5.15 2.82 0.68
N CYS A 24 5.93 1.76 0.90
CA CYS A 24 6.25 1.25 2.23
C CYS A 24 7.60 0.52 2.21
N TRP A 25 8.17 0.21 3.38
CA TRP A 25 9.45 -0.46 3.51
C TRP A 25 9.28 -1.77 4.28
N SER A 26 10.11 -2.77 3.99
CA SER A 26 10.22 -3.97 4.83
C SER A 26 10.57 -3.57 6.28
N PRO A 27 10.23 -4.39 7.28
CA PRO A 27 10.59 -4.10 8.68
C PRO A 27 12.11 -3.93 8.91
N ALA A 28 12.93 -4.61 8.11
CA ALA A 28 14.38 -4.46 8.13
C ALA A 28 14.88 -3.18 7.44
N GLY A 29 14.02 -2.48 6.70
CA GLY A 29 14.32 -1.26 5.97
C GLY A 29 15.11 -1.47 4.68
N ASP A 30 15.38 -2.71 4.27
CA ASP A 30 16.23 -3.06 3.13
C ASP A 30 15.48 -3.25 1.80
N THR A 31 14.15 -3.27 1.85
CA THR A 31 13.29 -3.42 0.67
C THR A 31 12.27 -2.28 0.65
N PHE A 32 12.22 -1.56 -0.46
CA PHE A 32 11.20 -0.54 -0.71
C PHE A 32 10.14 -1.13 -1.65
N TYR A 33 8.88 -1.07 -1.23
CA TYR A 33 7.73 -1.48 -2.03
C TYR A 33 7.02 -0.25 -2.61
N PHE A 34 6.55 -0.38 -3.83
CA PHE A 34 5.86 0.68 -4.53
C PHE A 34 4.84 0.12 -5.51
N THR A 35 3.74 0.83 -5.70
CA THR A 35 2.69 0.45 -6.66
C THR A 35 2.47 1.58 -7.66
N ASP A 36 2.46 1.24 -8.94
CA ASP A 36 1.81 2.07 -9.95
C ASP A 36 0.41 1.50 -10.23
N THR A 37 -0.63 2.19 -9.78
CA THR A 37 -2.00 1.62 -9.69
C THR A 37 -2.47 0.96 -10.99
N TRP A 38 -2.09 1.49 -12.17
CA TRP A 38 -2.60 0.98 -13.45
C TRP A 38 -1.65 0.05 -14.21
N THR A 39 -0.47 -0.27 -13.67
CA THR A 39 0.40 -1.30 -14.28
C THR A 39 -0.09 -2.71 -13.97
N GLY A 40 -0.87 -2.87 -12.89
CA GLY A 40 -1.24 -4.19 -12.37
C GLY A 40 -0.09 -4.88 -11.63
N GLU A 41 0.92 -4.12 -11.22
CA GLU A 41 2.09 -4.63 -10.51
C GLU A 41 2.35 -3.85 -9.22
N ILE A 42 2.71 -4.59 -8.17
CA ILE A 42 3.41 -4.08 -7.01
C ILE A 42 4.88 -4.41 -7.23
N TRP A 43 5.75 -3.41 -7.16
CA TRP A 43 7.19 -3.55 -7.32
C TRP A 43 7.90 -3.58 -5.97
N ALA A 44 9.02 -4.29 -5.93
CA ALA A 44 10.01 -4.20 -4.87
C ALA A 44 11.34 -3.69 -5.44
N TYR A 45 12.07 -2.96 -4.62
CA TYR A 45 13.40 -2.44 -4.89
C TYR A 45 14.29 -2.79 -3.69
N ASP A 46 15.57 -3.03 -3.95
CA ASP A 46 16.56 -3.03 -2.88
C ASP A 46 16.77 -1.58 -2.45
N TYR A 47 16.71 -1.30 -1.14
CA TYR A 47 16.81 0.03 -0.56
C TYR A 47 18.06 0.13 0.33
N ASP A 48 18.93 1.08 -0.02
CA ASP A 48 20.09 1.42 0.79
C ASP A 48 19.67 2.45 1.85
N GLN A 49 19.66 2.07 3.12
CA GLN A 49 19.25 2.94 4.22
C GLN A 49 20.23 4.09 4.51
N ASP A 50 21.50 3.95 4.13
CA ASP A 50 22.51 4.98 4.37
C ASP A 50 22.42 6.09 3.31
N THR A 51 22.09 5.73 2.06
CA THR A 51 22.05 6.69 0.94
C THR A 51 20.63 7.01 0.45
N GLY A 52 19.65 6.23 0.88
CA GLY A 52 18.25 6.22 0.42
C GLY A 52 18.06 5.80 -1.04
N ASN A 53 19.10 5.29 -1.70
CA ASN A 53 19.05 4.90 -3.11
C ASN A 53 18.27 3.60 -3.27
N VAL A 54 17.65 3.43 -4.44
CA VAL A 54 16.98 2.19 -4.83
C VAL A 54 17.70 1.50 -5.99
N SER A 55 17.61 0.19 -6.05
CA SER A 55 18.09 -0.60 -7.19
C SER A 55 17.27 -1.88 -7.38
N ASN A 56 17.57 -2.65 -8.43
CA ASN A 56 17.01 -3.99 -8.65
C ASN A 56 15.47 -4.07 -8.60
N ARG A 57 14.80 -3.13 -9.29
CA ARG A 57 13.34 -3.13 -9.45
C ARG A 57 12.89 -4.49 -9.99
N ARG A 58 11.94 -5.11 -9.29
CA ARG A 58 11.34 -6.39 -9.64
C ARG A 58 9.85 -6.39 -9.33
N THR A 59 9.08 -7.16 -10.09
CA THR A 59 7.68 -7.42 -9.74
C THR A 59 7.64 -8.26 -8.47
N PHE A 60 7.02 -7.72 -7.43
CA PHE A 60 6.76 -8.41 -6.18
C PHE A 60 5.46 -9.19 -6.26
N ALA A 61 4.38 -8.55 -6.69
CA ALA A 61 3.08 -9.17 -6.87
C ALA A 61 2.35 -8.57 -8.08
N THR A 62 1.43 -9.33 -8.65
CA THR A 62 0.55 -8.87 -9.73
C THR A 62 -0.89 -8.75 -9.23
N VAL A 63 -1.61 -7.77 -9.78
CA VAL A 63 -3.01 -7.50 -9.48
C VAL A 63 -3.80 -7.55 -10.77
N ASP A 64 -4.88 -8.32 -10.77
CA ASP A 64 -5.78 -8.38 -11.92
C ASP A 64 -6.56 -7.07 -12.05
N THR A 65 -6.21 -6.28 -13.06
CA THR A 65 -6.87 -5.02 -13.39
C THR A 65 -7.99 -5.16 -14.42
N SER A 66 -8.26 -6.37 -14.92
CA SER A 66 -9.22 -6.61 -16.01
C SER A 66 -10.65 -6.22 -15.67
N GLN A 67 -11.03 -6.29 -14.38
CA GLN A 67 -12.34 -5.87 -13.87
C GLN A 67 -12.32 -4.47 -13.25
N GLY A 68 -11.24 -3.72 -13.44
CA GLY A 68 -11.06 -2.36 -12.93
C GLY A 68 -10.57 -2.26 -11.49
N GLY A 69 -10.33 -3.39 -10.82
CA GLY A 69 -9.62 -3.44 -9.55
C GLY A 69 -8.16 -3.00 -9.72
N ALA A 70 -7.57 -2.38 -8.70
CA ALA A 70 -6.19 -1.91 -8.77
C ALA A 70 -5.57 -1.78 -7.37
N ALA A 71 -4.25 -1.92 -7.26
CA ALA A 71 -3.57 -1.65 -5.99
C ALA A 71 -3.46 -0.14 -5.75
N ASP A 72 -3.73 0.27 -4.51
CA ASP A 72 -3.77 1.65 -4.05
C ASP A 72 -2.74 1.81 -2.91
N GLY A 73 -3.14 2.27 -1.73
CA GLY A 73 -2.27 2.35 -0.56
C GLY A 73 -1.90 0.99 0.02
N SER A 74 -0.69 0.91 0.57
CA SER A 74 -0.10 -0.29 1.15
C SER A 74 0.67 0.02 2.44
N THR A 75 0.88 -0.99 3.27
CA THR A 75 1.75 -0.97 4.46
C THR A 75 2.41 -2.35 4.65
N VAL A 76 3.29 -2.50 5.64
CA VAL A 76 3.81 -3.80 6.07
C VAL A 76 3.42 -4.10 7.51
N ASP A 77 3.38 -5.37 7.87
CA ASP A 77 3.30 -5.79 9.26
C ASP A 77 4.66 -6.20 9.84
N ALA A 78 4.71 -6.40 11.16
CA ALA A 78 5.91 -6.76 11.90
C ALA A 78 6.47 -8.16 11.52
N GLU A 79 5.69 -8.99 10.83
CA GLU A 79 6.11 -10.30 10.32
C GLU A 79 6.74 -10.19 8.91
N GLY A 80 6.75 -8.99 8.31
CA GLY A 80 7.32 -8.74 6.99
C GLY A 80 6.35 -8.99 5.83
N TYR A 81 5.05 -9.11 6.09
CA TYR A 81 4.04 -9.26 5.06
C TYR A 81 3.55 -7.88 4.59
N LEU A 82 3.32 -7.75 3.29
CA LEU A 82 2.80 -6.52 2.70
C LEU A 82 1.27 -6.57 2.67
N TRP A 83 0.62 -5.52 3.15
CA TRP A 83 -0.82 -5.33 3.02
C TRP A 83 -1.11 -4.29 1.95
N SER A 84 -2.03 -4.59 1.04
CA SER A 84 -2.46 -3.67 -0.01
C SER A 84 -3.97 -3.53 -0.08
N ALA A 85 -4.45 -2.29 -0.21
CA ALA A 85 -5.83 -2.00 -0.55
C ALA A 85 -6.03 -2.17 -2.07
N LEU A 86 -6.98 -3.02 -2.46
CA LEU A 86 -7.41 -3.14 -3.85
C LEU A 86 -8.65 -2.27 -4.08
N VAL A 87 -8.40 -1.05 -4.57
CA VAL A 87 -9.44 -0.09 -4.91
C VAL A 87 -10.29 -0.61 -6.07
N TYR A 88 -11.59 -0.29 -6.03
CA TYR A 88 -12.65 -0.76 -6.93
C TYR A 88 -13.01 -2.25 -6.81
N ASP A 89 -12.13 -3.07 -6.24
CA ASP A 89 -12.36 -4.49 -5.99
C ASP A 89 -12.89 -4.77 -4.58
N GLY A 90 -12.70 -3.83 -3.64
CA GLY A 90 -13.27 -3.89 -2.29
C GLY A 90 -12.62 -4.95 -1.41
N ARG A 91 -11.30 -5.10 -1.55
CA ARG A 91 -10.54 -6.13 -0.84
C ARG A 91 -9.24 -5.56 -0.28
N LEU A 92 -8.79 -6.12 0.83
CA LEU A 92 -7.43 -6.00 1.30
C LEU A 92 -6.74 -7.33 1.05
N ILE A 93 -5.51 -7.29 0.54
CA ILE A 93 -4.69 -8.48 0.35
C ILE A 93 -3.46 -8.38 1.24
N ARG A 94 -3.14 -9.46 1.94
CA ARG A 94 -1.87 -9.65 2.64
C ARG A 94 -1.01 -10.60 1.82
N TYR A 95 0.12 -10.11 1.36
CA TYR A 95 1.11 -10.84 0.58
C TYR A 95 2.24 -11.31 1.48
N ALA A 96 2.66 -12.56 1.30
CA ALA A 96 3.86 -13.09 1.94
C ALA A 96 5.12 -12.45 1.34
N PRO A 97 6.29 -12.56 2.02
CA PRO A 97 7.54 -11.97 1.54
C PRO A 97 7.99 -12.42 0.13
N ASP A 98 7.46 -13.53 -0.37
CA ASP A 98 7.72 -14.04 -1.73
C ASP A 98 6.72 -13.51 -2.78
N GLY A 99 5.77 -12.66 -2.40
CA GLY A 99 4.74 -12.10 -3.26
C GLY A 99 3.48 -12.94 -3.40
N SER A 100 3.42 -14.13 -2.79
CA SER A 100 2.22 -14.97 -2.79
C SER A 100 1.12 -14.38 -1.90
N VAL A 101 -0.14 -14.62 -2.25
CA VAL A 101 -1.29 -14.20 -1.41
C VAL A 101 -1.39 -15.12 -0.19
N GLU A 102 -1.24 -14.56 1.01
CA GLU A 102 -1.51 -15.28 2.27
C GLU A 102 -2.98 -15.15 2.66
N ARG A 103 -3.56 -13.95 2.56
CA ARG A 103 -4.94 -13.68 2.99
C ARG A 103 -5.62 -12.59 2.17
N GLU A 104 -6.93 -12.74 2.05
CA GLU A 104 -7.86 -11.72 1.56
C GLU A 104 -8.86 -11.33 2.66
N ILE A 105 -9.12 -10.03 2.81
CA ILE A 105 -10.23 -9.50 3.61
C ILE A 105 -11.17 -8.75 2.68
N ARG A 106 -12.43 -9.20 2.62
CA ARG A 106 -13.48 -8.50 1.86
C ARG A 106 -14.00 -7.33 2.66
N MET A 107 -14.07 -6.18 2.00
CA MET A 107 -14.52 -4.93 2.57
C MET A 107 -15.97 -4.67 2.17
N PRO A 108 -16.76 -4.00 3.02
CA PRO A 108 -18.16 -3.74 2.72
C PRO A 108 -18.35 -2.55 1.76
N VAL A 109 -17.25 -2.02 1.21
CA VAL A 109 -17.19 -0.98 0.20
C VAL A 109 -16.20 -1.38 -0.88
N LYS A 110 -16.45 -0.96 -2.11
CA LYS A 110 -15.62 -1.32 -3.26
C LYS A 110 -14.36 -0.46 -3.36
N LYS A 111 -14.40 0.77 -2.86
CA LYS A 111 -13.31 1.74 -3.02
C LYS A 111 -12.49 1.91 -1.76
N VAL A 112 -11.88 0.84 -1.27
CA VAL A 112 -10.85 0.96 -0.23
C VAL A 112 -9.58 1.54 -0.83
N THR A 113 -8.99 2.55 -0.18
CA THR A 113 -7.94 3.38 -0.78
C THR A 113 -6.59 3.22 -0.11
N SER A 114 -6.53 2.97 1.19
CA SER A 114 -5.25 2.75 1.88
C SER A 114 -5.48 2.05 3.21
N VAL A 115 -4.42 1.44 3.74
CA VAL A 115 -4.44 0.66 4.98
C VAL A 115 -3.27 1.10 5.85
N MET A 116 -3.48 1.09 7.17
CA MET A 116 -2.40 1.36 8.12
C MET A 116 -2.66 0.76 9.49
N PHE A 117 -1.63 0.18 10.12
CA PHE A 117 -1.72 -0.27 11.50
C PHE A 117 -1.65 0.91 12.48
N GLY A 118 -2.42 0.81 13.55
CA GLY A 118 -2.50 1.81 14.60
C GLY A 118 -3.05 1.24 15.90
N GLY A 119 -3.48 2.13 16.79
CA GLY A 119 -3.83 1.77 18.17
C GLY A 119 -2.60 1.71 19.08
N PRO A 120 -2.80 1.62 20.41
CA PRO A 120 -1.70 1.64 21.38
C PRO A 120 -0.66 0.52 21.21
N ASN A 121 -1.07 -0.62 20.64
CA ASN A 121 -0.21 -1.78 20.42
C ASN A 121 0.08 -2.06 18.94
N LEU A 122 -0.30 -1.14 18.03
CA LEU A 122 -0.22 -1.32 16.58
C LEU A 122 -0.95 -2.57 16.05
N ASP A 123 -2.03 -2.99 16.71
CA ASP A 123 -2.81 -4.20 16.43
C ASP A 123 -4.18 -3.93 15.80
N ILE A 124 -4.47 -2.67 15.46
CA ILE A 124 -5.69 -2.26 14.76
C ILE A 124 -5.34 -1.87 13.33
N LEU A 125 -5.92 -2.55 12.33
CA LEU A 125 -5.74 -2.18 10.92
C LEU A 125 -6.82 -1.17 10.51
N TYR A 126 -6.43 0.09 10.36
CA TYR A 126 -7.29 1.16 9.84
C TYR A 126 -7.31 1.14 8.31
N VAL A 127 -8.49 1.39 7.73
CA VAL A 127 -8.69 1.33 6.28
C VAL A 127 -9.51 2.54 5.83
N THR A 128 -8.94 3.31 4.92
CA THR A 128 -9.63 4.46 4.29
C THR A 128 -10.42 4.00 3.07
N SER A 129 -11.47 4.76 2.71
CA SER A 129 -12.24 4.52 1.50
C SER A 129 -12.67 5.81 0.82
N MET A 130 -13.02 5.72 -0.47
CA MET A 130 -13.44 6.85 -1.29
C MET A 130 -14.97 6.87 -1.49
N ALA A 131 -15.60 7.99 -1.16
CA ALA A 131 -17.05 8.17 -1.35
C ALA A 131 -17.44 8.31 -2.83
N LYS A 132 -16.67 9.10 -3.59
CA LYS A 132 -17.00 9.48 -4.97
C LYS A 132 -15.80 9.22 -5.88
N PRO A 133 -15.91 8.30 -6.86
CA PRO A 133 -14.84 8.06 -7.81
C PRO A 133 -14.66 9.26 -8.77
N PRO A 134 -13.48 9.40 -9.40
CA PRO A 134 -13.18 10.53 -10.28
C PRO A 134 -13.96 10.49 -11.60
N LEU A 135 -14.38 9.30 -12.04
CA LEU A 135 -15.07 9.09 -13.31
C LEU A 135 -16.31 8.19 -13.14
N PRO A 136 -17.38 8.40 -13.93
CA PRO A 136 -18.61 7.60 -13.86
C PRO A 136 -18.43 6.11 -14.20
N ARG A 137 -17.33 5.74 -14.88
CA ARG A 137 -17.04 4.34 -15.28
C ARG A 137 -16.74 3.41 -14.10
N PHE A 138 -16.37 3.97 -12.96
CA PHE A 138 -15.99 3.21 -11.77
C PHE A 138 -17.23 2.75 -10.98
N PRO A 139 -17.14 1.62 -10.25
CA PRO A 139 -18.30 1.06 -9.59
C PRO A 139 -18.92 2.02 -8.56
N GLY A 140 -20.26 2.06 -8.59
CA GLY A 140 -21.07 2.58 -7.50
C GLY A 140 -20.85 1.77 -6.21
N ASP A 141 -21.30 2.30 -5.09
CA ASP A 141 -21.01 1.74 -3.77
C ASP A 141 -22.11 2.06 -2.77
N GLY A 142 -22.15 1.28 -1.70
CA GLY A 142 -23.18 1.34 -0.67
C GLY A 142 -23.11 2.60 0.19
N VAL A 143 -23.96 2.63 1.22
CA VAL A 143 -24.08 3.77 2.15
C VAL A 143 -22.80 4.03 2.95
N MET A 144 -21.93 3.04 3.12
CA MET A 144 -20.68 3.16 3.87
C MET A 144 -19.50 3.74 3.06
N ARG A 145 -19.68 4.05 1.78
CA ARG A 145 -18.61 4.62 0.94
C ARG A 145 -18.04 5.90 1.55
N GLY A 146 -16.72 6.01 1.61
CA GLY A 146 -16.04 7.16 2.22
C GLY A 146 -15.84 7.05 3.72
N SER A 147 -16.26 5.96 4.35
CA SER A 147 -16.01 5.73 5.77
C SER A 147 -14.54 5.36 6.02
N LEU A 148 -14.09 5.62 7.25
CA LEU A 148 -12.92 4.99 7.84
C LEU A 148 -13.37 3.69 8.53
N PHE A 149 -12.66 2.59 8.29
CA PHE A 149 -12.88 1.31 8.95
C PHE A 149 -11.71 1.02 9.90
N ALA A 150 -11.98 0.24 10.94
CA ALA A 150 -11.00 -0.30 11.85
C ALA A 150 -11.25 -1.80 12.00
N ILE A 151 -10.23 -2.62 11.74
CA ILE A 151 -10.28 -4.07 11.83
C ILE A 151 -9.45 -4.50 13.04
N TYR A 152 -10.08 -5.26 13.93
CA TYR A 152 -9.51 -5.72 15.19
C TYR A 152 -9.26 -7.23 15.12
N ASP A 153 -8.57 -7.75 16.14
CA ASP A 153 -8.40 -9.19 16.39
C ASP A 153 -7.75 -9.98 15.22
N LEU A 154 -6.90 -9.32 14.43
CA LEU A 154 -6.15 -9.97 13.34
C LEU A 154 -5.04 -10.89 13.84
N GLY A 155 -4.62 -10.73 15.10
CA GLY A 155 -3.45 -11.41 15.67
C GLY A 155 -2.13 -10.93 15.09
N ILE A 156 -2.12 -9.77 14.42
CA ILE A 156 -0.99 -9.22 13.66
C ILE A 156 -0.75 -7.80 14.15
N GLN A 157 0.53 -7.44 14.32
CA GLN A 157 0.95 -6.09 14.68
C GLN A 157 1.64 -5.43 13.49
N GLY A 158 1.44 -4.12 13.36
CA GLY A 158 2.21 -3.28 12.45
C GLY A 158 3.57 -2.89 13.02
N VAL A 159 4.25 -2.03 12.27
CA VAL A 159 5.51 -1.40 12.67
C VAL A 159 5.29 0.09 12.97
N PRO A 160 6.06 0.70 13.90
CA PRO A 160 6.01 2.14 14.12
C PRO A 160 6.49 2.90 12.88
N GLU A 161 5.76 3.95 12.48
CA GLU A 161 6.18 4.81 11.37
C GLU A 161 7.30 5.76 11.76
N SER A 162 8.23 5.92 10.83
CA SER A 162 9.27 6.93 10.92
C SER A 162 8.69 8.31 10.63
N ARG A 163 9.08 9.30 11.43
CA ARG A 163 8.76 10.70 11.15
C ARG A 163 9.80 11.27 10.19
N PHE A 164 9.36 12.14 9.30
CA PHE A 164 10.26 12.94 8.49
C PHE A 164 11.24 13.72 9.38
N ALA A 165 12.52 13.73 9.00
CA ALA A 165 13.60 14.20 9.85
C ALA A 165 14.03 15.66 9.60
N GLY A 166 13.53 16.34 8.55
CA GLY A 166 13.91 17.73 8.27
C GLY A 166 13.19 18.39 7.12
#